data_AF-A0A150JAX2-F1
#
_entry.id   AF-A0A150JAX2-F1
#
_cell.length_a   1.000
_cell.length_b   1.000
_cell.length_c   1.000
_cell.angle_alpha   90.00
_cell.angle_beta   90.00
_cell.angle_gamma   90.00
#
_symmetry.space_group_name_H-M   'P 1'
#
loop_
_entity.id
_entity.type
_entity.pdbx_description
1 polymer ?
#
loop_
_entity_poly.entity_id
_entity_poly.type
_entity_poly.pdbx_seq_one_letter_code
_entity_poly.pdbx_strand_id
1 'polypeptide(L)'
;MATAYYTIYFSLYAILMRIGIKSEIRSCTVNFVSEYLNEFFDKDEIELIEDSLKARIDAQYYVDKDVPDELYNKLIEFAPYLLVKSKSILDTV
;
A
#
# COMPACT_ATOMS: atom_id res chain seq x y z
N MET A 1 -1.32 5.06 11.83
CA MET A 1 -2.09 4.95 10.56
C MET A 1 -1.48 5.72 9.40
N ALA A 2 -1.43 7.06 9.43
CA ALA A 2 -0.92 7.83 8.28
C ALA A 2 0.50 7.41 7.85
N THR A 3 1.42 7.24 8.81
CA THR A 3 2.80 6.83 8.53
C THR A 3 2.89 5.47 7.85
N ALA A 4 2.23 4.44 8.39
CA ALA A 4 2.22 3.09 7.82
C ALA A 4 1.66 3.09 6.39
N TYR A 5 0.55 3.80 6.16
CA TYR A 5 0.00 3.98 4.83
C TYR A 5 0.99 4.67 3.87
N TYR A 6 1.67 5.74 4.29
CA TYR A 6 2.61 6.43 3.41
C TYR A 6 3.85 5.57 3.12
N THR A 7 4.32 4.76 4.07
CA THR A 7 5.36 3.76 3.81
C THR A 7 4.91 2.78 2.73
N ILE A 8 3.71 2.21 2.85
CA ILE A 8 3.13 1.31 1.84
C ILE A 8 3.04 2.02 0.48
N TYR A 9 2.39 3.18 0.44
CA TYR A 9 2.18 3.95 -0.78
C TYR A 9 3.49 4.32 -1.48
N PHE A 10 4.48 4.84 -0.76
CA PHE A 10 5.75 5.23 -1.39
C PHE A 10 6.58 4.03 -1.83
N SER A 11 6.46 2.88 -1.16
CA SER A 11 7.10 1.63 -1.59
C SER A 11 6.54 1.17 -2.93
N LEU A 12 5.22 1.17 -3.08
CA LEU A 12 4.55 0.85 -4.35
C LEU A 12 4.86 1.89 -5.42
N TYR A 13 4.78 3.18 -5.07
CA TYR A 13 5.08 4.27 -5.99
C TYR A 13 6.52 4.20 -6.54
N ALA A 14 7.49 3.75 -5.73
CA ALA A 14 8.85 3.54 -6.20
C ALA A 14 8.92 2.47 -7.30
N ILE A 15 8.19 1.37 -7.17
CA ILE A 15 8.08 0.33 -8.21
C ILE A 15 7.48 0.91 -9.49
N LEU A 16 6.37 1.64 -9.37
CA LEU A 16 5.71 2.27 -10.52
C LEU A 16 6.66 3.24 -11.24
N MET A 17 7.37 4.08 -10.48
CA MET A 17 8.36 5.01 -11.04
C MET A 17 9.52 4.29 -11.74
N ARG A 18 9.97 3.14 -11.20
CA ARG A 18 11.03 2.32 -11.79
C ARG A 18 10.65 1.79 -13.18
N ILE A 19 9.39 1.41 -13.38
CA ILE A 19 8.85 0.98 -14.68
C ILE A 19 8.33 2.15 -15.55
N GLY A 20 8.58 3.39 -15.15
CA GLY A 20 8.24 4.59 -15.93
C GLY A 20 6.78 5.05 -15.82
N ILE A 21 6.04 4.57 -14.83
CA ILE A 21 4.62 4.90 -14.62
C ILE A 21 4.49 5.91 -13.49
N LYS A 22 3.98 7.10 -13.82
CA LYS A 22 3.67 8.15 -12.84
C LYS A 22 2.16 8.14 -12.56
N SER A 23 1.78 7.94 -11.31
CA SER A 23 0.39 8.05 -10.85
C SER A 23 0.28 9.06 -9.71
N GLU A 24 -0.45 10.14 -9.94
CA GLU A 24 -0.67 11.19 -8.91
C GLU A 24 -1.91 10.90 -8.04
N ILE A 25 -2.70 9.90 -8.44
CA ILE A 25 -3.92 9.50 -7.75
C ILE A 25 -3.62 8.23 -6.94
N ARG A 26 -3.76 8.32 -5.62
CA ARG A 26 -3.45 7.25 -4.67
C ARG A 26 -4.24 5.96 -4.93
N SER A 27 -5.53 6.08 -5.21
CA SER A 27 -6.37 4.92 -5.59
C SER A 27 -5.95 4.31 -6.92
N CYS A 28 -5.53 5.12 -7.89
CA CYS A 28 -4.99 4.62 -9.15
C CYS A 28 -3.67 3.86 -8.94
N THR A 29 -2.79 4.33 -8.06
CA THR A 29 -1.56 3.59 -7.69
C THR A 29 -1.88 2.21 -7.12
N VAL A 30 -2.83 2.13 -6.17
CA VAL A 30 -3.26 0.86 -5.56
C VAL A 30 -3.89 -0.08 -6.60
N ASN A 31 -4.84 0.42 -7.40
CA ASN A 31 -5.47 -0.39 -8.44
C ASN A 31 -4.47 -0.88 -9.48
N PHE A 32 -3.49 -0.05 -9.84
CA PHE A 32 -2.45 -0.45 -10.78
C PHE A 32 -1.64 -1.64 -10.27
N VAL A 33 -1.29 -1.63 -8.98
CA VAL A 33 -0.57 -2.74 -8.36
C VAL A 33 -1.41 -4.01 -8.38
N SER A 34 -2.69 -3.91 -8.02
CA SER A 34 -3.64 -5.04 -7.98
C SER A 34 -3.88 -5.66 -9.36
N GLU A 35 -3.94 -4.86 -10.42
CA GLU A 35 -4.25 -5.34 -11.78
C GLU A 35 -3.01 -5.77 -12.58
N TYR A 36 -1.90 -5.01 -12.46
CA TYR A 36 -0.74 -5.14 -13.35
C TYR A 36 0.54 -5.64 -12.67
N LEU A 37 0.59 -5.64 -11.33
CA LEU A 37 1.74 -6.14 -10.58
C LEU A 37 1.36 -7.32 -9.65
N ASN A 38 0.19 -7.93 -9.87
CA ASN A 38 -0.29 -9.05 -9.07
C ASN A 38 0.63 -10.28 -9.06
N GLU A 39 1.52 -10.44 -10.03
CA GLU A 39 2.52 -11.51 -10.01
C GLU A 39 3.54 -11.36 -8.87
N PHE A 40 3.74 -10.13 -8.37
CA PHE A 40 4.66 -9.83 -7.28
C PHE A 40 4.00 -9.88 -5.90
N PHE A 41 2.67 -9.86 -5.83
CA PHE A 41 1.93 -9.75 -4.57
C PHE A 41 0.88 -10.86 -4.45
N ASP A 42 0.83 -11.52 -3.30
CA ASP A 42 -0.26 -12.45 -3.03
C ASP A 42 -1.56 -11.71 -2.72
N LYS A 43 -2.66 -12.47 -2.66
CA LYS A 43 -3.99 -11.90 -2.48
C LYS A 43 -4.15 -11.18 -1.14
N ASP A 44 -3.54 -11.69 -0.08
CA ASP A 44 -3.66 -11.11 1.27
C ASP A 44 -2.87 -9.79 1.33
N GLU A 45 -1.72 -9.72 0.66
CA GLU A 45 -0.94 -8.49 0.52
C GLU A 45 -1.70 -7.43 -0.28
N ILE A 46 -2.37 -7.81 -1.37
CA ILE A 46 -3.20 -6.89 -2.17
C ILE A 46 -4.35 -6.34 -1.32
N GLU A 47 -5.04 -7.21 -0.57
CA GLU A 47 -6.13 -6.80 0.33
C GLU A 47 -5.62 -5.82 1.41
N LEU A 48 -4.45 -6.09 2.01
CA LEU A 48 -3.83 -5.16 2.98
C LEU A 48 -3.40 -3.83 2.35
N ILE A 49 -2.94 -3.82 1.09
CA ILE A 49 -2.63 -2.58 0.37
C ILE A 49 -3.91 -1.75 0.18
N GLU A 50 -5.01 -2.37 -0.24
CA GLU A 50 -6.30 -1.71 -0.44
C GLU A 50 -6.88 -1.19 0.89
N ASP A 51 -6.85 -2.02 1.92
CA ASP A 51 -7.28 -1.67 3.27
C ASP A 51 -6.46 -0.53 3.86
N SER A 52 -5.16 -0.45 3.57
CA SER A 52 -4.31 0.65 4.02
C SER A 52 -4.82 2.01 3.51
N LEU A 53 -5.28 2.07 2.26
CA LEU A 53 -5.83 3.28 1.66
C LEU A 53 -7.16 3.66 2.32
N LYS A 54 -8.04 2.67 2.51
CA LYS A 54 -9.34 2.86 3.15
C LYS A 54 -9.20 3.31 4.60
N ALA A 55 -8.37 2.62 5.39
CA ALA A 55 -8.09 2.96 6.78
C ALA A 55 -7.50 4.37 6.93
N ARG A 56 -6.67 4.81 5.98
CA ARG A 56 -6.15 6.18 5.94
C ARG A 56 -7.23 7.22 5.59
N ILE A 57 -8.16 6.90 4.69
CA ILE A 57 -9.30 7.76 4.37
C ILE A 57 -10.21 7.91 5.59
N ASP A 58 -10.58 6.79 6.21
CA ASP A 58 -11.43 6.76 7.40
C ASP A 58 -10.80 7.57 8.54
N ALA A 59 -9.54 7.28 8.90
CA ALA A 59 -8.84 7.97 9.98
C ALA A 59 -8.55 9.48 9.73
N GLN A 60 -8.59 9.97 8.49
CA GLN A 60 -8.25 11.37 8.18
C GLN A 60 -9.47 12.24 7.85
N TYR A 61 -10.52 11.66 7.29
CA TYR A 61 -11.67 12.44 6.79
C TYR A 61 -12.95 12.20 7.58
N TYR A 62 -13.02 11.15 8.38
CA TYR A 62 -14.23 10.78 9.13
C TYR A 62 -13.90 10.74 10.62
N VAL A 63 -14.56 11.60 11.39
CA VAL A 63 -14.34 11.72 12.84
C VAL A 63 -15.09 10.62 13.61
N ASP A 64 -16.09 10.01 12.98
CA ASP A 64 -16.98 8.99 13.52
C ASP A 64 -16.58 7.56 13.11
N LYS A 65 -15.49 7.41 12.35
CA LYS A 65 -14.98 6.11 11.92
C LYS A 65 -13.65 5.81 12.57
N ASP A 66 -13.61 4.72 13.31
CA ASP A 66 -12.38 4.15 13.83
C ASP A 66 -11.87 3.02 12.93
N VAL A 67 -10.56 2.90 12.86
CA VAL A 67 -9.91 1.73 12.25
C VAL A 67 -9.82 0.64 13.31
N PRO A 68 -10.35 -0.58 13.06
CA PRO A 68 -10.27 -1.67 14.03
C PRO A 68 -8.82 -1.96 14.44
N ASP A 69 -8.58 -2.19 15.74
CA ASP A 69 -7.23 -2.46 16.28
C ASP A 69 -6.54 -3.64 15.60
N GLU A 70 -7.30 -4.66 15.20
CA GLU A 70 -6.76 -5.80 14.45
C GLU A 70 -6.16 -5.35 13.11
N LEU A 71 -6.89 -4.54 12.35
CA LEU A 71 -6.41 -4.01 11.07
C LEU A 71 -5.25 -3.03 11.27
N TYR A 72 -5.32 -2.21 12.33
CA TYR A 72 -4.22 -1.32 12.71
C TYR A 72 -2.91 -2.11 12.90
N ASN A 73 -2.95 -3.17 13.71
CA ASN A 73 -1.78 -3.98 14.02
C ASN A 73 -1.24 -4.68 12.77
N LYS A 74 -2.12 -5.28 11.96
CA LYS A 74 -1.74 -5.88 10.67
C LYS A 74 -1.02 -4.88 9.78
N LEU A 75 -1.53 -3.66 9.64
CA LEU A 75 -0.92 -2.64 8.77
C LEU A 75 0.42 -2.13 9.29
N ILE A 76 0.61 -2.05 10.61
CA ILE A 76 1.88 -1.66 11.23
C ILE A 76 2.97 -2.71 10.99
N GLU A 77 2.62 -4.00 11.07
CA GLU A 77 3.54 -5.10 10.77
C GLU A 77 3.80 -5.25 9.27
N PHE A 78 2.77 -5.04 8.46
CA PHE A 78 2.85 -5.17 7.01
C PHE A 78 3.69 -4.08 6.34
N ALA A 79 3.61 -2.83 6.81
CA ALA A 79 4.34 -1.71 6.21
C ALA A 79 5.87 -1.92 6.06
N PRO A 80 6.63 -2.33 7.10
CA PRO A 80 8.07 -2.61 6.95
C PRO A 80 8.35 -3.84 6.09
N TYR A 81 7.51 -4.87 6.17
CA TYR A 81 7.62 -6.04 5.31
C TYR A 81 7.48 -5.65 3.83
N LEU A 82 6.45 -4.89 3.49
CA LEU A 82 6.20 -4.43 2.13
C LEU A 82 7.34 -3.55 1.61
N LEU A 83 7.89 -2.66 2.45
CA LEU A 83 9.04 -1.84 2.09
C LEU A 83 10.26 -2.69 1.67
N VAL A 84 10.58 -3.73 2.45
CA VAL A 84 11.67 -4.66 2.13
C VAL A 84 11.37 -5.44 0.85
N LYS A 85 10.13 -5.94 0.70
CA LYS A 85 9.70 -6.66 -0.50
C LYS A 85 9.77 -5.78 -1.75
N SER A 86 9.30 -4.54 -1.68
CA SER A 86 9.37 -3.57 -2.78
C SER A 86 10.82 -3.31 -3.21
N LYS A 87 11.76 -3.27 -2.26
CA LYS A 87 13.19 -3.18 -2.61
C LYS A 87 13.66 -4.41 -3.43
N SER A 88 13.29 -5.62 -3.02
CA SER A 88 13.64 -6.83 -3.77
C SER A 88 13.02 -6.85 -5.17
N ILE A 89 11.79 -6.35 -5.32
CA ILE A 89 11.13 -6.20 -6.64
C ILE A 89 11.92 -5.21 -7.50
N LEU A 90 12.32 -4.05 -6.95
CA LEU A 90 13.10 -3.04 -7.65
C LEU A 90 14.45 -3.55 -8.18
N ASP A 91 15.07 -4.52 -7.50
CA ASP A 91 16.30 -5.16 -7.96
C ASP A 91 16.06 -6.14 -9.14
N THR A 92 14.80 -6.53 -9.37
CA THR A 92 14.39 -7.45 -10.44
C THR A 92 13.89 -6.72 -11.70
N VAL A 93 13.32 -5.51 -11.54
CA VAL A 93 12.73 -4.71 -12.63
C VAL A 93 13.62 -3.60 -13.20
#